data_AF-A0A355G8Q2-F1
#
_entry.id   AF-A0A355G8Q2-F1
#
_cell.length_a   1.000
_cell.length_b   1.000
_cell.length_c   1.000
_cell.angle_alpha   90.00
_cell.angle_beta   90.00
_cell.angle_gamma   90.00
#
_symmetry.space_group_name_H-M   'P 1'
#
loop_
_entity.id
_entity.type
_entity.pdbx_description
1 polymer ?
#
loop_
_entity_poly.entity_id
_entity_poly.type
_entity_poly.pdbx_seq_one_letter_code
_entity_poly.pdbx_strand_id
1 'polypeptide(L)'
;MAGNGGAENSATGGEASTGWFSLVDPPRVSTDWTADPALSIDLKERDDNFITPNAHSPYIGIKAAAKSIPSISVWNLATGEEINTLSLELPGENNYYNPKVKLSSDGKTLLATARNAKTKISKLASFDVSSGKVIATWEAGPAETNVSTYEFCGPSKVFIKTLRKENTTFIHEISLWDLQSGKQIKDALATSNHNDFNSFAYRISPGGKYLIAGMFRTLSVYDLSSLELVKKIELLKLVKAADPGNIVSDTLSVIEKAFSDDGTELALWMKDSNGTSLWIMNLKDGSVSNLLYFPGDLYKAFSNPGYSGDTLAWSPDGEGWLIHGAIFVDRKRKQVTWALKPVPNVFSRAQVFLTGDSLITQTDSAMEDAKGNTLYDRKPFLVTVPLPREEIQQSLAAYDSKSEAYLGVGQQVSLEVNVGEIKFGKPDEVKSILSDVITQRLKTEGFEVAADQPIVFKIEYQEQAGNTLQLAKNVKPSVQNPLGRVATGQTLETTAALFELSWIDQESQKTLWSKKVAINPRVLFLREATAEGARTEMFENLQGRLRAELIPYFIPKDDKLKMLPFEIELPD
;
A
#
# COMPACT_ATOMS: atom_id res chain seq x y z
N MET A 1 -51.16 28.40 -4.85
CA MET A 1 -50.64 28.18 -3.49
C MET A 1 -49.93 26.84 -3.49
N ALA A 2 -48.62 26.90 -3.28
CA ALA A 2 -47.69 25.78 -3.33
C ALA A 2 -47.42 25.20 -1.94
N GLY A 3 -46.82 24.01 -1.91
CA GLY A 3 -46.12 23.43 -0.75
C GLY A 3 -46.20 21.90 -0.79
N ASN A 4 -45.23 21.19 -1.37
CA ASN A 4 -43.91 20.77 -0.81
C ASN A 4 -44.03 19.53 0.11
N GLY A 5 -43.14 18.54 0.07
CA GLY A 5 -41.89 18.36 -0.69
C GLY A 5 -41.19 17.09 -0.23
N GLY A 6 -40.55 16.37 -1.16
CA GLY A 6 -39.65 15.24 -0.89
C GLY A 6 -38.19 15.71 -0.91
N ALA A 7 -37.38 15.20 0.00
CA ALA A 7 -35.97 15.52 0.15
C ALA A 7 -35.11 14.66 -0.82
N GLU A 8 -34.24 15.31 -1.58
CA GLU A 8 -33.17 14.68 -2.37
C GLU A 8 -31.82 14.75 -1.66
N ASN A 9 -31.05 13.68 -1.81
CA ASN A 9 -29.68 13.47 -1.33
C ASN A 9 -28.69 14.52 -1.87
N SER A 10 -27.93 15.15 -0.97
CA SER A 10 -26.78 15.98 -1.32
C SER A 10 -25.54 15.12 -1.61
N ALA A 11 -25.26 14.86 -2.89
CA ALA A 11 -23.92 14.47 -3.32
C ALA A 11 -23.02 15.72 -3.35
N THR A 12 -21.91 15.69 -2.61
CA THR A 12 -20.85 16.70 -2.70
C THR A 12 -20.16 16.57 -4.06
N GLY A 13 -20.68 17.27 -5.08
CA GLY A 13 -20.05 17.37 -6.40
C GLY A 13 -18.79 18.20 -6.33
N GLY A 14 -17.63 17.58 -6.58
CA GLY A 14 -16.38 18.30 -6.81
C GLY A 14 -16.48 19.11 -8.11
N GLU A 15 -16.03 20.37 -8.10
CA GLU A 15 -16.01 21.20 -9.29
C GLU A 15 -15.12 20.56 -10.38
N ALA A 16 -15.69 20.37 -11.58
CA ALA A 16 -14.95 19.89 -12.75
C ALA A 16 -13.86 20.89 -13.14
N SER A 17 -12.65 20.42 -13.42
CA SER A 17 -11.55 21.31 -13.78
C SER A 17 -11.69 21.83 -15.22
N THR A 18 -11.68 23.16 -15.41
CA THR A 18 -11.76 23.78 -16.74
C THR A 18 -10.57 23.36 -17.61
N GLY A 19 -10.82 22.83 -18.80
CA GLY A 19 -9.75 22.35 -19.71
C GLY A 19 -9.25 20.93 -19.42
N TRP A 20 -10.04 20.11 -18.71
CA TRP A 20 -9.79 18.68 -18.61
C TRP A 20 -10.18 17.95 -19.90
N PHE A 21 -9.38 16.96 -20.29
CA PHE A 21 -9.77 15.97 -21.28
C PHE A 21 -9.76 14.60 -20.61
N SER A 22 -10.66 13.72 -21.03
CA SER A 22 -10.81 12.41 -20.41
C SER A 22 -9.51 11.60 -20.50
N LEU A 23 -9.05 11.12 -19.35
CA LEU A 23 -7.96 10.18 -19.16
C LEU A 23 -8.45 8.75 -18.89
N VAL A 24 -9.77 8.51 -19.04
CA VAL A 24 -10.36 7.17 -18.91
C VAL A 24 -9.74 6.23 -19.94
N ASP A 25 -9.23 5.10 -19.45
CA ASP A 25 -8.57 4.08 -20.27
C ASP A 25 -8.82 2.67 -19.70
N PRO A 26 -9.98 2.08 -20.03
CA PRO A 26 -10.39 0.78 -19.50
C PRO A 26 -9.49 -0.35 -20.00
N PRO A 27 -9.44 -1.48 -19.28
CA PRO A 27 -8.62 -2.62 -19.67
C PRO A 27 -9.08 -3.18 -21.00
N ARG A 28 -8.11 -3.58 -21.84
CA ARG A 28 -8.42 -4.23 -23.13
C ARG A 28 -8.97 -5.64 -22.96
N VAL A 29 -8.67 -6.27 -21.82
CA VAL A 29 -9.17 -7.56 -21.40
C VAL A 29 -9.62 -7.39 -19.96
N SER A 30 -10.91 -7.48 -19.69
CA SER A 30 -11.41 -7.53 -18.32
C SER A 30 -11.13 -8.91 -17.74
N THR A 31 -10.54 -8.95 -16.55
CA THR A 31 -10.39 -10.18 -15.77
C THR A 31 -11.09 -9.96 -14.44
N ASP A 32 -12.41 -10.16 -14.44
CA ASP A 32 -13.09 -10.48 -13.20
C ASP A 32 -12.67 -11.90 -12.81
N TRP A 33 -12.11 -12.06 -11.61
CA TRP A 33 -11.65 -13.36 -11.15
C TRP A 33 -11.80 -13.54 -9.64
N THR A 34 -12.18 -14.76 -9.27
CA THR A 34 -12.20 -15.29 -7.92
C THR A 34 -11.03 -16.25 -7.76
N ALA A 35 -10.41 -16.30 -6.58
CA ALA A 35 -9.35 -17.27 -6.33
C ALA A 35 -9.90 -18.71 -6.33
N ASP A 36 -9.08 -19.67 -6.72
CA ASP A 36 -9.39 -21.08 -6.40
C ASP A 36 -9.37 -21.23 -4.87
N PRO A 37 -10.48 -21.65 -4.23
CA PRO A 37 -10.53 -21.84 -2.78
C PRO A 37 -9.56 -22.94 -2.28
N ALA A 38 -9.12 -23.83 -3.16
CA ALA A 38 -8.17 -24.90 -2.86
C ALA A 38 -6.73 -24.57 -3.29
N LEU A 39 -6.45 -23.34 -3.72
CA LEU A 39 -5.12 -22.92 -4.16
C LEU A 39 -4.06 -23.22 -3.09
N SER A 40 -3.02 -23.94 -3.50
CA SER A 40 -1.85 -24.24 -2.67
C SER A 40 -0.62 -24.46 -3.55
N ILE A 41 0.19 -23.42 -3.72
CA ILE A 41 1.41 -23.46 -4.54
C ILE A 41 2.64 -23.54 -3.64
N ASP A 42 3.47 -24.58 -3.79
CA ASP A 42 4.73 -24.72 -3.06
C ASP A 42 5.78 -23.70 -3.56
N LEU A 43 6.31 -22.91 -2.62
CA LEU A 43 7.31 -21.86 -2.88
C LEU A 43 8.71 -22.22 -2.37
N LYS A 44 8.96 -23.44 -1.86
CA LYS A 44 10.22 -23.81 -1.16
C LYS A 44 11.49 -23.56 -1.97
N GLU A 45 11.41 -23.70 -3.29
CA GLU A 45 12.53 -23.45 -4.22
C GLU A 45 12.24 -22.26 -5.16
N ARG A 46 11.50 -21.27 -4.68
CA ARG A 46 11.05 -20.11 -5.46
C ARG A 46 11.53 -18.81 -4.82
N ASP A 47 11.68 -17.79 -5.67
CA ASP A 47 11.87 -16.40 -5.25
C ASP A 47 10.55 -15.89 -4.64
N ASP A 48 10.64 -15.07 -3.60
CA ASP A 48 9.49 -14.49 -2.90
C ASP A 48 8.93 -13.25 -3.62
N ASN A 49 9.62 -12.78 -4.67
CA ASN A 49 9.19 -11.67 -5.52
C ASN A 49 8.38 -12.17 -6.73
N PHE A 50 7.05 -12.10 -6.62
CA PHE A 50 6.15 -12.45 -7.71
C PHE A 50 6.27 -11.47 -8.90
N ILE A 51 6.20 -12.02 -10.11
CA ILE A 51 6.07 -11.25 -11.35
C ILE A 51 4.57 -11.00 -11.55
N THR A 52 4.12 -9.81 -11.17
CA THR A 52 2.73 -9.39 -11.32
C THR A 52 2.55 -8.50 -12.54
N PRO A 53 1.43 -8.63 -13.27
CA PRO A 53 1.04 -7.67 -14.29
C PRO A 53 0.80 -6.27 -13.70
N ASN A 54 0.79 -5.26 -14.58
CA ASN A 54 0.55 -3.87 -14.19
C ASN A 54 -0.93 -3.50 -14.04
N ALA A 55 -1.84 -4.44 -14.30
CA ALA A 55 -3.28 -4.32 -14.08
C ALA A 55 -3.77 -5.53 -13.28
N HIS A 56 -4.96 -5.42 -12.69
CA HIS A 56 -5.60 -6.52 -11.99
C HIS A 56 -5.71 -7.76 -12.90
N SER A 57 -5.20 -8.89 -12.43
CA SER A 57 -5.01 -10.10 -13.23
C SER A 57 -4.88 -11.33 -12.34
N PRO A 58 -5.46 -12.49 -12.71
CA PRO A 58 -5.28 -13.74 -12.00
C PRO A 58 -3.91 -14.38 -12.28
N TYR A 59 -3.12 -13.83 -13.20
CA TYR A 59 -1.88 -14.45 -13.63
C TYR A 59 -0.68 -13.91 -12.87
N ILE A 60 0.17 -14.81 -12.37
CA ILE A 60 1.46 -14.46 -11.77
C ILE A 60 2.59 -15.30 -12.35
N GLY A 61 3.79 -14.73 -12.37
CA GLY A 61 5.02 -15.49 -12.61
C GLY A 61 5.77 -15.73 -11.31
N ILE A 62 6.28 -16.95 -11.11
CA ILE A 62 7.07 -17.35 -9.96
C ILE A 62 8.43 -17.82 -10.43
N LYS A 63 9.48 -17.11 -10.05
CA LYS A 63 10.86 -17.43 -10.42
C LYS A 63 11.41 -18.56 -9.55
N ALA A 64 12.13 -19.50 -10.15
CA ALA A 64 12.89 -20.50 -9.39
C ALA A 64 14.10 -19.88 -8.67
N ALA A 65 14.33 -20.28 -7.42
CA ALA A 65 15.48 -19.85 -6.63
C ALA A 65 16.79 -20.38 -7.23
N ALA A 66 17.85 -19.57 -7.18
CA ALA A 66 19.24 -19.96 -7.40
C ALA A 66 19.56 -20.80 -8.68
N LYS A 67 19.11 -20.38 -9.87
CA LYS A 67 19.54 -20.97 -11.15
C LYS A 67 20.34 -19.99 -12.01
N SER A 68 21.33 -20.52 -12.74
CA SER A 68 22.13 -19.77 -13.72
C SER A 68 21.30 -19.27 -14.90
N ILE A 69 20.25 -20.02 -15.28
CA ILE A 69 19.23 -19.62 -16.26
C ILE A 69 17.91 -19.44 -15.50
N PRO A 70 17.27 -18.26 -15.58
CA PRO A 70 15.97 -18.03 -14.95
C PRO A 70 14.90 -18.92 -15.53
N SER A 71 14.25 -19.68 -14.66
CA SER A 71 13.04 -20.44 -14.96
C SER A 71 11.87 -19.77 -14.26
N ILE A 72 10.81 -19.46 -15.02
CA ILE A 72 9.60 -18.80 -14.52
C ILE A 72 8.41 -19.72 -14.73
N SER A 73 7.74 -20.09 -13.65
CA SER A 73 6.44 -20.78 -13.73
C SER A 73 5.34 -19.73 -13.75
N VAL A 74 4.47 -19.79 -14.75
CA VAL A 74 3.31 -18.90 -14.86
C VAL A 74 2.07 -19.64 -14.41
N TRP A 75 1.35 -19.06 -13.46
CA TRP A 75 0.18 -19.65 -12.82
C TRP A 75 -1.06 -18.82 -13.09
N ASN A 76 -2.21 -19.48 -13.15
CA ASN A 76 -3.52 -18.85 -13.07
C ASN A 76 -4.10 -19.09 -11.67
N LEU A 77 -4.13 -18.04 -10.85
CA LEU A 77 -4.62 -18.11 -9.47
C LEU A 77 -6.13 -18.33 -9.37
N ALA A 78 -6.87 -18.05 -10.43
CA ALA A 78 -8.31 -18.30 -10.48
C ALA A 78 -8.66 -19.78 -10.67
N THR A 79 -7.79 -20.54 -11.33
CA THR A 79 -7.98 -21.99 -11.56
C THR A 79 -7.10 -22.85 -10.68
N GLY A 80 -6.10 -22.26 -10.02
CA GLY A 80 -5.08 -23.00 -9.27
C GLY A 80 -4.09 -23.76 -10.15
N GLU A 81 -4.11 -23.54 -11.46
CA GLU A 81 -3.31 -24.32 -12.41
C GLU A 81 -2.03 -23.59 -12.84
N GLU A 82 -0.93 -24.33 -12.93
CA GLU A 82 0.27 -23.89 -13.63
C GLU A 82 0.01 -23.95 -15.14
N ILE A 83 0.17 -22.81 -15.83
CA ILE A 83 0.01 -22.75 -17.29
C ILE A 83 1.24 -23.37 -17.96
N ASN A 84 2.42 -22.95 -17.55
CA ASN A 84 3.69 -23.44 -18.08
C ASN A 84 4.88 -22.99 -17.21
N THR A 85 6.00 -23.70 -17.33
CA THR A 85 7.32 -23.26 -16.84
C THR A 85 8.25 -22.94 -18.00
N LEU A 86 8.65 -21.66 -18.11
CA LEU A 86 9.50 -21.16 -19.18
C LEU A 86 10.97 -21.13 -18.73
N SER A 87 11.88 -21.64 -19.57
CA SER A 87 13.32 -21.37 -19.47
C SER A 87 13.66 -20.15 -20.33
N LEU A 88 14.12 -19.06 -19.72
CA LEU A 88 14.36 -17.80 -20.42
C LEU A 88 15.74 -17.79 -21.10
N GLU A 89 15.93 -18.67 -22.07
CA GLU A 89 17.16 -18.75 -22.86
C GLU A 89 17.13 -17.73 -24.00
N LEU A 90 18.01 -16.74 -23.92
CA LEU A 90 18.18 -15.74 -24.97
C LEU A 90 19.28 -16.17 -25.95
N PRO A 91 19.03 -16.14 -27.27
CA PRO A 91 20.04 -16.47 -28.27
C PRO A 91 21.29 -15.56 -28.22
N GLY A 92 22.48 -16.19 -28.23
CA GLY A 92 23.78 -15.53 -28.31
C GLY A 92 24.56 -15.53 -26.99
N GLU A 93 25.87 -15.79 -27.09
CA GLU A 93 26.73 -16.14 -25.95
C GLU A 93 26.92 -15.02 -24.90
N ASN A 94 26.97 -15.47 -23.63
CA ASN A 94 27.48 -14.78 -22.43
C ASN A 94 26.74 -13.48 -22.02
N ASN A 95 25.43 -13.57 -21.80
CA ASN A 95 24.62 -12.49 -21.22
C ASN A 95 24.66 -12.54 -19.68
N TYR A 96 24.64 -11.39 -19.00
CA TYR A 96 24.50 -11.35 -17.54
C TYR A 96 23.10 -11.84 -17.12
N TYR A 97 23.05 -12.81 -16.22
CA TYR A 97 21.81 -13.46 -15.77
C TYR A 97 21.26 -12.83 -14.49
N ASN A 98 20.45 -11.78 -14.68
CA ASN A 98 19.29 -11.58 -13.83
C ASN A 98 18.29 -10.73 -14.62
N PRO A 99 17.65 -11.30 -15.67
CA PRO A 99 16.69 -10.54 -16.43
C PRO A 99 15.60 -10.09 -15.47
N LYS A 100 15.33 -8.79 -15.49
CA LYS A 100 14.02 -8.33 -15.06
C LYS A 100 13.02 -9.05 -15.99
N VAL A 101 11.90 -9.49 -15.44
CA VAL A 101 10.85 -10.16 -16.18
C VAL A 101 9.52 -9.47 -15.89
N LYS A 102 8.67 -9.37 -16.90
CA LYS A 102 7.30 -8.86 -16.77
C LYS A 102 6.34 -9.84 -17.43
N LEU A 103 5.11 -9.89 -16.92
CA LEU A 103 4.01 -10.70 -17.44
C LEU A 103 2.90 -9.77 -17.95
N SER A 104 2.32 -10.08 -19.11
CA SER A 104 1.15 -9.36 -19.61
C SER A 104 -0.09 -9.67 -18.75
N SER A 105 -1.02 -8.72 -18.65
CA SER A 105 -2.22 -8.87 -17.81
C SER A 105 -3.16 -10.00 -18.26
N ASP A 106 -3.05 -10.46 -19.50
CA ASP A 106 -3.77 -11.62 -20.01
C ASP A 106 -3.02 -12.95 -19.81
N GLY A 107 -1.84 -12.94 -19.18
CA GLY A 107 -1.02 -14.11 -18.89
C GLY A 107 -0.39 -14.77 -20.11
N LYS A 108 -0.55 -14.21 -21.32
CA LYS A 108 -0.14 -14.88 -22.57
C LYS A 108 1.30 -14.58 -22.99
N THR A 109 1.85 -13.44 -22.57
CA THR A 109 3.17 -12.99 -23.00
C THR A 109 4.06 -12.69 -21.81
N LEU A 110 5.27 -13.24 -21.83
CA LEU A 110 6.32 -12.90 -20.89
C LEU A 110 7.39 -12.07 -21.62
N LEU A 111 7.85 -10.99 -20.99
CA LEU A 111 8.90 -10.14 -21.51
C LEU A 111 10.13 -10.22 -20.61
N ALA A 112 11.28 -10.53 -21.20
CA ALA A 112 12.56 -10.61 -20.50
C ALA A 112 13.58 -9.67 -21.13
N THR A 113 14.49 -9.16 -20.30
CA THR A 113 15.58 -8.28 -20.73
C THR A 113 16.92 -8.77 -20.24
N ALA A 114 17.94 -8.84 -21.08
CA ALA A 114 19.30 -9.16 -20.65
C ALA A 114 20.33 -8.20 -21.23
N ARG A 115 21.48 -8.07 -20.57
CA ARG A 115 22.60 -7.27 -21.08
C ARG A 115 23.77 -8.18 -21.42
N ASN A 116 24.25 -8.07 -22.66
CA ASN A 116 25.41 -8.82 -23.08
C ASN A 116 26.67 -8.35 -22.34
N ALA A 117 27.43 -9.29 -21.76
CA ALA A 117 28.55 -8.93 -20.91
C ALA A 117 29.72 -8.29 -21.69
N LYS A 118 29.89 -8.69 -22.95
CA LYS A 118 30.99 -8.28 -23.83
C LYS A 118 30.63 -7.04 -24.65
N THR A 119 29.51 -7.08 -25.37
CA THR A 119 29.11 -5.98 -26.26
C THR A 119 28.39 -4.85 -25.53
N LYS A 120 27.96 -5.08 -24.28
CA LYS A 120 27.20 -4.12 -23.46
C LYS A 120 25.83 -3.74 -24.05
N ILE A 121 25.37 -4.47 -25.05
CA ILE A 121 24.05 -4.31 -25.69
C ILE A 121 22.96 -4.90 -24.79
N SER A 122 21.86 -4.16 -24.63
CA SER A 122 20.66 -4.65 -23.96
C SER A 122 19.73 -5.31 -24.97
N LYS A 123 19.40 -6.58 -24.76
CA LYS A 123 18.47 -7.37 -25.57
C LYS A 123 17.17 -7.58 -24.83
N LEU A 124 16.08 -7.65 -25.58
CA LEU A 124 14.77 -8.04 -25.11
C LEU A 124 14.28 -9.26 -25.87
N ALA A 125 13.44 -10.06 -25.22
CA ALA A 125 12.66 -11.08 -25.89
C ALA A 125 11.27 -11.21 -25.29
N SER A 126 10.29 -11.36 -26.17
CA SER A 126 8.93 -11.75 -25.86
C SER A 126 8.78 -13.25 -26.03
N PHE A 127 8.05 -13.89 -25.13
CA PHE A 127 7.78 -15.33 -25.13
C PHE A 127 6.27 -15.55 -25.08
N ASP A 128 5.81 -16.51 -25.86
CA ASP A 128 4.47 -17.06 -25.71
C ASP A 128 4.46 -17.97 -24.49
N VAL A 129 3.63 -17.65 -23.50
CA VAL A 129 3.61 -18.36 -22.21
C VAL A 129 3.16 -19.81 -22.40
N SER A 130 2.14 -20.05 -23.23
CA SER A 130 1.56 -21.39 -23.40
C SER A 130 2.53 -22.39 -24.02
N SER A 131 3.29 -21.97 -25.02
CA SER A 131 4.25 -22.82 -25.75
C SER A 131 5.68 -22.71 -25.21
N GLY A 132 5.98 -21.68 -24.42
CA GLY A 132 7.32 -21.34 -23.96
C GLY A 132 8.26 -20.86 -25.08
N LYS A 133 7.74 -20.64 -26.29
CA LYS A 133 8.56 -20.27 -27.46
C LYS A 133 8.78 -18.76 -27.51
N VAL A 134 9.97 -18.38 -27.99
CA VAL A 134 10.28 -16.98 -28.30
C VAL A 134 9.37 -16.51 -29.44
N ILE A 135 8.70 -15.38 -29.24
CA ILE A 135 7.93 -14.67 -30.24
C ILE A 135 8.87 -13.77 -31.06
N ALA A 136 9.61 -12.88 -30.38
CA ALA A 136 10.57 -11.99 -30.99
C ALA A 136 11.76 -11.71 -30.08
N THR A 137 12.90 -11.37 -30.68
CA THR A 137 14.07 -10.84 -29.98
C THR A 137 14.54 -9.56 -30.65
N TRP A 138 14.91 -8.55 -29.87
CA TRP A 138 15.41 -7.28 -30.39
C TRP A 138 16.44 -6.63 -29.47
N GLU A 139 17.19 -5.67 -30.00
CA GLU A 139 18.12 -4.85 -29.24
C GLU A 139 17.43 -3.54 -28.88
N ALA A 140 17.53 -3.12 -27.62
CA ALA A 140 16.90 -1.87 -27.15
C ALA A 140 17.63 -0.61 -27.65
N GLY A 141 18.80 -0.79 -28.26
CA GLY A 141 19.65 0.29 -28.76
C GLY A 141 21.10 -0.18 -28.94
N PRO A 142 21.99 0.73 -29.37
CA PRO A 142 23.40 0.42 -29.58
C PRO A 142 24.12 0.06 -28.28
N ALA A 143 25.38 -0.37 -28.39
CA ALA A 143 26.26 -0.64 -27.24
C ALA A 143 26.25 0.52 -26.22
N GLU A 144 26.37 0.18 -24.94
CA GLU A 144 26.24 1.10 -23.79
C GLU A 144 24.85 1.68 -23.52
N THR A 145 23.83 1.28 -24.28
CA THR A 145 22.42 1.56 -23.95
C THR A 145 21.95 0.62 -22.85
N ASN A 146 21.54 1.18 -21.71
CA ASN A 146 20.99 0.45 -20.58
C ASN A 146 19.46 0.58 -20.56
N VAL A 147 18.73 -0.53 -20.45
CA VAL A 147 17.29 -0.53 -20.23
C VAL A 147 17.02 -0.24 -18.75
N SER A 148 16.52 0.95 -18.46
CA SER A 148 16.25 1.39 -17.08
C SER A 148 14.89 0.90 -16.56
N THR A 149 13.85 0.97 -17.40
CA THR A 149 12.51 0.47 -17.12
C THR A 149 11.83 0.05 -18.42
N TYR A 150 10.87 -0.85 -18.31
CA TYR A 150 10.01 -1.26 -19.41
C TYR A 150 8.71 -1.85 -18.85
N GLU A 151 7.61 -1.64 -19.55
CA GLU A 151 6.28 -2.04 -19.10
C GLU A 151 5.37 -2.38 -20.29
N PHE A 152 4.42 -3.29 -20.08
CA PHE A 152 3.40 -3.58 -21.07
C PHE A 152 2.45 -2.39 -21.26
N CYS A 153 2.14 -2.07 -22.52
CA CYS A 153 1.17 -1.04 -22.92
C CYS A 153 -0.01 -1.71 -23.64
N GLY A 154 -0.65 -2.64 -22.94
CA GLY A 154 -1.58 -3.62 -23.49
C GLY A 154 -0.89 -4.89 -24.03
N PRO A 155 -1.62 -5.79 -24.69
CA PRO A 155 -1.16 -7.15 -24.97
C PRO A 155 -0.10 -7.26 -26.08
N SER A 156 0.05 -6.23 -26.92
CA SER A 156 0.93 -6.29 -28.11
C SER A 156 2.08 -5.29 -28.12
N LYS A 157 2.15 -4.40 -27.12
CA LYS A 157 3.13 -3.31 -27.10
C LYS A 157 3.84 -3.21 -25.77
N VAL A 158 5.06 -2.69 -25.82
CA VAL A 158 5.87 -2.40 -24.64
C VAL A 158 6.45 -0.99 -24.74
N PHE A 159 6.36 -0.24 -23.64
CA PHE A 159 7.10 0.98 -23.41
C PHE A 159 8.47 0.65 -22.82
N ILE A 160 9.54 1.25 -23.33
CA ILE A 160 10.91 1.06 -22.86
C ILE A 160 11.57 2.42 -22.66
N LYS A 161 12.16 2.62 -21.47
CA LYS A 161 13.06 3.74 -21.21
C LYS A 161 14.50 3.27 -21.16
N THR A 162 15.33 3.84 -22.01
CA THR A 162 16.76 3.58 -22.05
C THR A 162 17.56 4.75 -21.48
N LEU A 163 18.79 4.43 -21.07
CA LEU A 163 19.78 5.37 -20.60
C LEU A 163 21.09 5.09 -21.34
N ARG A 164 21.62 6.09 -22.04
CA ARG A 164 22.91 6.01 -22.71
C ARG A 164 23.80 7.15 -22.26
N LYS A 165 25.09 6.87 -22.03
CA LYS A 165 26.07 7.92 -21.75
C LYS A 165 26.66 8.41 -23.06
N GLU A 166 26.52 9.69 -23.34
CA GLU A 166 27.18 10.37 -24.46
C GLU A 166 28.10 11.46 -23.90
N ASN A 167 29.41 11.27 -24.08
CA ASN A 167 30.45 12.11 -23.48
C ASN A 167 30.29 12.22 -21.96
N THR A 168 30.00 13.42 -21.46
CA THR A 168 29.78 13.72 -20.03
C THR A 168 28.29 13.74 -19.65
N THR A 169 27.38 13.48 -20.59
CA THR A 169 25.94 13.60 -20.39
C THR A 169 25.24 12.25 -20.48
N PHE A 170 24.15 12.09 -19.72
CA PHE A 170 23.27 10.94 -19.81
C PHE A 170 22.03 11.32 -20.63
N ILE A 171 21.75 10.54 -21.66
CA ILE A 171 20.56 10.69 -22.50
C ILE A 171 19.54 9.64 -22.10
N HIS A 172 18.32 10.11 -21.84
CA HIS A 172 17.17 9.27 -21.57
C HIS A 172 16.27 9.28 -22.80
N GLU A 173 16.07 8.10 -23.39
CA GLU A 173 15.13 7.90 -24.49
C GLU A 173 13.98 7.04 -23.98
N ILE A 174 12.78 7.33 -24.49
CA ILE A 174 11.60 6.51 -24.32
C ILE A 174 11.17 6.00 -25.69
N SER A 175 10.65 4.79 -25.73
CA SER A 175 10.30 4.13 -26.99
C SER A 175 9.14 3.18 -26.81
N LEU A 176 8.37 3.01 -27.88
CA LEU A 176 7.25 2.09 -27.99
C LEU A 176 7.60 1.01 -29.01
N TRP A 177 7.44 -0.25 -28.64
CA TRP A 177 7.80 -1.38 -29.49
C TRP A 177 6.63 -2.34 -29.66
N ASP A 178 6.62 -3.02 -30.80
CA ASP A 178 5.70 -4.12 -31.09
C ASP A 178 6.30 -5.44 -30.59
N LEU A 179 5.55 -6.16 -29.73
CA LEU A 179 6.02 -7.39 -29.10
C LEU A 179 6.09 -8.58 -30.06
N GLN A 180 5.33 -8.55 -31.15
CA GLN A 180 5.25 -9.66 -32.11
C GLN A 180 6.42 -9.65 -33.10
N SER A 181 6.82 -8.47 -33.54
CA SER A 181 7.90 -8.29 -34.52
C SER A 181 9.22 -7.85 -33.90
N GLY A 182 9.22 -7.38 -32.64
CA GLY A 182 10.39 -6.77 -32.01
C GLY A 182 10.82 -5.46 -32.66
N LYS A 183 9.93 -4.80 -33.42
CA LYS A 183 10.24 -3.56 -34.12
C LYS A 183 9.82 -2.35 -33.29
N GLN A 184 10.68 -1.33 -33.29
CA GLN A 184 10.35 -0.04 -32.70
C GLN A 184 9.26 0.65 -33.53
N ILE A 185 8.22 1.10 -32.85
CA ILE A 185 7.09 1.85 -33.43
C ILE A 185 7.37 3.35 -33.37
N LYS A 186 7.86 3.83 -32.22
CA LYS A 186 8.12 5.24 -31.96
C LYS A 186 9.22 5.40 -30.92
N ASP A 187 9.97 6.49 -30.97
CA ASP A 187 10.87 6.95 -29.91
C ASP A 187 10.68 8.45 -29.65
N ALA A 188 11.20 8.89 -28.50
CA ALA A 188 11.33 10.29 -28.13
C ALA A 188 12.42 10.44 -27.05
N LEU A 189 12.99 11.65 -26.94
CA LEU A 189 13.79 12.00 -25.76
C LEU A 189 12.88 12.25 -24.57
N ALA A 190 13.24 11.72 -23.39
CA ALA A 190 12.59 12.08 -22.14
C ALA A 190 13.04 13.48 -21.71
N THR A 191 12.44 14.50 -22.30
CA THR A 191 12.78 15.92 -22.09
C THR A 191 12.20 16.51 -20.81
N SER A 192 11.28 15.79 -20.17
CA SER A 192 10.67 16.12 -18.88
C SER A 192 11.51 15.63 -17.70
N ASN A 193 10.99 15.80 -16.47
CA ASN A 193 11.63 15.30 -15.25
C ASN A 193 11.90 13.79 -15.37
N HIS A 194 13.15 13.39 -15.56
CA HIS A 194 13.54 11.98 -15.75
C HIS A 194 13.11 11.05 -14.60
N ASN A 195 12.87 11.62 -13.42
CA ASN A 195 12.35 10.90 -12.26
C ASN A 195 10.89 10.44 -12.41
N ASP A 196 10.13 11.03 -13.33
CA ASP A 196 8.75 10.62 -13.63
C ASP A 196 8.67 9.15 -14.08
N PHE A 197 9.76 8.62 -14.64
CA PHE A 197 9.84 7.25 -15.14
C PHE A 197 10.62 6.30 -14.20
N ASN A 198 10.76 6.64 -12.92
CA ASN A 198 11.22 5.70 -11.91
C ASN A 198 10.06 4.77 -11.53
N SER A 199 10.30 3.47 -11.36
CA SER A 199 9.23 2.46 -11.19
C SER A 199 8.30 2.70 -9.98
N PHE A 200 8.79 3.36 -8.92
CA PHE A 200 7.98 3.74 -7.76
C PHE A 200 7.20 5.05 -7.95
N ALA A 201 7.49 5.82 -9.01
CA ALA A 201 6.93 7.14 -9.23
C ALA A 201 5.71 7.13 -10.17
N TYR A 202 5.44 6.05 -10.89
CA TYR A 202 4.36 5.99 -11.87
C TYR A 202 3.46 4.76 -11.76
N ARG A 203 2.30 4.84 -12.43
CA ARG A 203 1.44 3.71 -12.79
C ARG A 203 0.97 3.85 -14.24
N ILE A 204 0.69 2.72 -14.87
CA ILE A 204 0.12 2.67 -16.22
C ILE A 204 -1.37 2.35 -16.10
N SER A 205 -2.20 3.04 -16.89
CA SER A 205 -3.64 2.80 -16.91
C SER A 205 -3.97 1.39 -17.41
N PRO A 206 -5.13 0.80 -17.01
CA PRO A 206 -5.46 -0.58 -17.36
C PRO A 206 -5.47 -0.88 -18.87
N GLY A 207 -5.87 0.08 -19.72
CA GLY A 207 -5.82 -0.05 -21.19
C GLY A 207 -4.41 0.10 -21.80
N GLY A 208 -3.43 0.49 -21.01
CA GLY A 208 -2.04 0.69 -21.40
C GLY A 208 -1.78 1.97 -22.20
N LYS A 209 -2.72 2.93 -22.21
CA LYS A 209 -2.60 4.18 -22.97
C LYS A 209 -1.87 5.27 -22.21
N TYR A 210 -2.10 5.41 -20.90
CA TYR A 210 -1.57 6.50 -20.10
C TYR A 210 -0.56 6.00 -19.06
N LEU A 211 0.49 6.79 -18.85
CA LEU A 211 1.38 6.68 -17.69
C LEU A 211 1.19 7.92 -16.84
N ILE A 212 0.81 7.74 -15.57
CA ILE A 212 0.67 8.83 -14.60
C ILE A 212 1.81 8.74 -13.61
N ALA A 213 2.66 9.75 -13.61
CA ALA A 213 3.84 9.87 -12.77
C ALA A 213 3.72 11.02 -11.77
N GLY A 214 4.30 10.86 -10.59
CA GLY A 214 4.40 11.93 -9.59
C GLY A 214 4.36 11.41 -8.16
N MET A 215 5.11 12.08 -7.29
CA MET A 215 5.26 11.74 -5.87
C MET A 215 4.94 12.89 -4.93
N PHE A 216 4.67 14.08 -5.46
CA PHE A 216 4.50 15.30 -4.66
C PHE A 216 3.31 16.10 -5.19
N ARG A 217 3.51 17.41 -5.39
CA ARG A 217 2.46 18.40 -5.64
C ARG A 217 1.89 18.38 -7.06
N THR A 218 2.56 17.69 -7.98
CA THR A 218 2.16 17.62 -9.38
C THR A 218 2.20 16.18 -9.88
N LEU A 219 1.27 15.86 -10.78
CA LEU A 219 1.30 14.63 -11.57
C LEU A 219 1.53 14.96 -13.05
N SER A 220 2.41 14.20 -13.70
CA SER A 220 2.65 14.22 -15.14
C SER A 220 1.91 13.06 -15.79
N VAL A 221 1.16 13.32 -16.85
CA VAL A 221 0.45 12.29 -17.62
C VAL A 221 1.02 12.22 -19.03
N TYR A 222 1.52 11.05 -19.39
CA TYR A 222 2.05 10.76 -20.71
C TYR A 222 1.08 9.86 -21.47
N ASP A 223 0.86 10.16 -22.76
CA ASP A 223 0.24 9.20 -23.68
C ASP A 223 1.35 8.29 -24.22
N LEU A 224 1.24 6.99 -23.95
CA LEU A 224 2.25 6.00 -24.32
C LEU A 224 2.22 5.62 -25.81
N SER A 225 1.16 5.99 -26.53
CA SER A 225 1.11 5.81 -27.99
C SER A 225 1.84 6.95 -28.71
N SER A 226 1.72 8.18 -28.23
CA SER A 226 2.47 9.32 -28.77
C SER A 226 3.82 9.55 -28.10
N LEU A 227 4.07 8.99 -26.91
CA LEU A 227 5.23 9.26 -26.05
C LEU A 227 5.33 10.73 -25.62
N GLU A 228 4.21 11.47 -25.60
CA GLU A 228 4.16 12.88 -25.26
C GLU A 228 3.55 13.11 -23.88
N LEU A 229 4.04 14.14 -23.18
CA LEU A 229 3.40 14.67 -22.00
C LEU A 229 2.11 15.39 -22.41
N VAL A 230 0.95 14.80 -22.13
CA VAL A 230 -0.36 15.33 -22.53
C VAL A 230 -1.04 16.16 -21.44
N LYS A 231 -0.65 15.98 -20.16
CA LYS A 231 -1.20 16.77 -19.05
C LYS A 231 -0.19 16.92 -17.92
N LYS A 232 -0.17 18.11 -17.30
CA LYS A 232 0.35 18.31 -15.93
C LYS A 232 -0.81 18.66 -15.02
N ILE A 233 -0.94 17.94 -13.92
CA ILE A 233 -1.99 18.10 -12.92
C ILE A 233 -1.38 18.78 -11.71
N GLU A 234 -1.84 19.98 -11.37
CA GLU A 234 -1.46 20.70 -10.14
C GLU A 234 -2.21 20.10 -8.94
N LEU A 235 -1.80 18.89 -8.54
CA LEU A 235 -2.49 18.06 -7.56
C LEU A 235 -2.74 18.80 -6.25
N LEU A 236 -1.73 19.49 -5.70
CA LEU A 236 -1.89 20.23 -4.44
C LEU A 236 -2.99 21.31 -4.53
N LYS A 237 -3.13 21.96 -5.68
CA LYS A 237 -4.17 22.97 -5.90
C LYS A 237 -5.56 22.32 -5.97
N LEU A 238 -5.69 21.19 -6.66
CA LEU A 238 -6.97 20.48 -6.79
C LEU A 238 -7.46 19.97 -5.44
N VAL A 239 -6.59 19.33 -4.65
CA VAL A 239 -6.98 18.75 -3.35
C VAL A 239 -7.31 19.83 -2.32
N LYS A 240 -6.56 20.95 -2.28
CA LYS A 240 -6.90 22.10 -1.42
C LYS A 240 -8.25 22.73 -1.78
N ALA A 241 -8.63 22.73 -3.06
CA ALA A 241 -9.91 23.26 -3.50
C ALA A 241 -11.08 22.33 -3.14
N ALA A 242 -10.88 21.02 -3.26
CA ALA A 242 -11.91 20.02 -2.99
C ALA A 242 -12.18 19.79 -1.50
N ASP A 243 -11.20 20.02 -0.62
CA ASP A 243 -11.37 19.91 0.83
C ASP A 243 -10.57 21.00 1.58
N PRO A 244 -11.07 22.24 1.63
CA PRO A 244 -10.38 23.33 2.28
C PRO A 244 -10.29 23.18 3.82
N GLY A 245 -11.09 22.27 4.40
CA GLY A 245 -11.16 22.02 5.84
C GLY A 245 -10.10 21.06 6.36
N ASN A 246 -9.70 20.07 5.55
CA ASN A 246 -8.54 19.24 5.82
C ASN A 246 -7.32 19.90 5.18
N ILE A 247 -6.52 20.61 5.99
CA ILE A 247 -5.39 21.39 5.48
C ILE A 247 -4.37 20.43 4.86
N VAL A 248 -4.47 20.18 3.56
CA VAL A 248 -3.42 19.49 2.83
C VAL A 248 -2.21 20.42 2.82
N SER A 249 -1.13 20.00 3.46
CA SER A 249 0.03 20.88 3.65
C SER A 249 0.95 20.87 2.43
N ASP A 250 1.86 21.84 2.37
CA ASP A 250 2.85 21.92 1.29
C ASP A 250 3.85 20.75 1.31
N THR A 251 3.86 19.92 2.37
CA THR A 251 4.66 18.70 2.43
C THR A 251 3.97 17.48 1.82
N LEU A 252 2.89 17.69 1.04
CA LEU A 252 2.15 16.62 0.37
C LEU A 252 3.06 15.69 -0.44
N SER A 253 2.93 14.40 -0.16
CA SER A 253 3.55 13.32 -0.91
C SER A 253 2.51 12.25 -1.27
N VAL A 254 2.58 11.78 -2.51
CA VAL A 254 1.81 10.64 -3.00
C VAL A 254 2.62 9.37 -2.71
N ILE A 255 2.16 8.59 -1.74
CA ILE A 255 2.76 7.31 -1.35
C ILE A 255 2.46 6.26 -2.42
N GLU A 256 1.20 6.17 -2.85
CA GLU A 256 0.76 5.16 -3.82
C GLU A 256 -0.31 5.69 -4.76
N LYS A 257 -0.35 5.14 -5.97
CA LYS A 257 -1.35 5.37 -7.02
C LYS A 257 -1.95 4.02 -7.39
N ALA A 258 -3.27 3.94 -7.53
CA ALA A 258 -3.93 2.73 -8.01
C ALA A 258 -5.08 3.11 -8.93
N PHE A 259 -5.09 2.61 -10.17
CA PHE A 259 -6.22 2.77 -11.07
C PHE A 259 -7.36 1.84 -10.64
N SER A 260 -8.60 2.31 -10.76
CA SER A 260 -9.75 1.41 -10.71
C SER A 260 -9.67 0.40 -11.87
N ASP A 261 -10.24 -0.78 -11.68
CA ASP A 261 -10.20 -1.86 -12.68
C ASP A 261 -10.84 -1.45 -14.02
N ASP A 262 -11.85 -0.58 -13.99
CA ASP A 262 -12.49 -0.03 -15.19
C ASP A 262 -11.72 1.15 -15.82
N GLY A 263 -10.61 1.58 -15.23
CA GLY A 263 -9.78 2.68 -15.69
C GLY A 263 -10.44 4.06 -15.66
N THR A 264 -11.55 4.22 -14.93
CA THR A 264 -12.28 5.50 -14.84
C THR A 264 -11.79 6.39 -13.70
N GLU A 265 -11.12 5.82 -12.70
CA GLU A 265 -10.67 6.52 -11.50
C GLU A 265 -9.21 6.21 -11.16
N LEU A 266 -8.59 7.15 -10.45
CA LEU A 266 -7.27 6.99 -9.86
C LEU A 266 -7.36 7.26 -8.36
N ALA A 267 -7.07 6.23 -7.57
CA ALA A 267 -6.89 6.37 -6.14
C ALA A 267 -5.47 6.82 -5.82
N LEU A 268 -5.36 7.76 -4.88
CA LEU A 268 -4.14 8.41 -4.44
C LEU A 268 -4.02 8.23 -2.94
N TRP A 269 -3.07 7.41 -2.51
CA TRP A 269 -2.69 7.33 -1.10
C TRP A 269 -1.66 8.41 -0.82
N MET A 270 -2.01 9.35 0.04
CA MET A 270 -1.24 10.57 0.24
C MET A 270 -0.91 10.79 1.71
N LYS A 271 0.22 11.44 1.95
CA LYS A 271 0.67 11.86 3.26
C LYS A 271 1.12 13.31 3.23
N ASP A 272 0.89 14.01 4.32
CA ASP A 272 1.48 15.31 4.60
C ASP A 272 1.90 15.43 6.08
N SER A 273 2.09 16.65 6.56
CA SER A 273 2.46 16.92 7.95
C SER A 273 1.34 16.66 8.96
N ASN A 274 0.09 16.58 8.51
CA ASN A 274 -1.11 16.47 9.34
C ASN A 274 -1.59 15.02 9.44
N GLY A 275 -1.46 14.25 8.35
CA GLY A 275 -1.83 12.85 8.38
C GLY A 275 -1.71 12.13 7.04
N THR A 276 -2.48 11.05 6.94
CA THR A 276 -2.55 10.21 5.74
C THR A 276 -3.97 10.22 5.21
N SER A 277 -4.15 10.30 3.90
CA SER A 277 -5.47 10.39 3.28
C SER A 277 -5.58 9.60 1.99
N LEU A 278 -6.77 9.10 1.73
CA LEU A 278 -7.16 8.45 0.50
C LEU A 278 -8.00 9.41 -0.33
N TRP A 279 -7.52 9.71 -1.53
CA TRP A 279 -8.20 10.58 -2.47
C TRP A 279 -8.54 9.84 -3.76
N ILE A 280 -9.68 10.16 -4.34
CA ILE A 280 -10.10 9.62 -5.63
C ILE A 280 -10.16 10.75 -6.64
N MET A 281 -9.53 10.55 -7.78
CA MET A 281 -9.61 11.42 -8.95
C MET A 281 -10.45 10.73 -10.02
N ASN A 282 -11.51 11.39 -10.45
CA ASN A 282 -12.27 10.96 -11.62
C ASN A 282 -11.48 11.31 -12.89
N LEU A 283 -11.11 10.32 -13.68
CA LEU A 283 -10.27 10.55 -14.87
C LEU A 283 -11.05 11.13 -16.05
N LYS A 284 -12.38 11.11 -16.02
CA LYS A 284 -13.23 11.69 -17.07
C LYS A 284 -13.24 13.22 -17.03
N ASP A 285 -13.29 13.81 -15.84
CA ASP A 285 -13.45 15.27 -15.65
C ASP A 285 -12.41 15.93 -14.71
N GLY A 286 -11.57 15.12 -14.06
CA GLY A 286 -10.50 15.59 -13.19
C GLY A 286 -10.97 16.05 -11.82
N SER A 287 -12.24 15.85 -11.48
CA SER A 287 -12.74 16.09 -10.13
C SER A 287 -12.00 15.20 -9.14
N VAL A 288 -11.72 15.74 -7.96
CA VAL A 288 -11.07 15.00 -6.86
C VAL A 288 -11.94 15.07 -5.62
N SER A 289 -11.90 14.01 -4.83
CA SER A 289 -12.59 13.96 -3.54
C SER A 289 -11.73 13.27 -2.49
N ASN A 290 -11.79 13.78 -1.27
CA ASN A 290 -11.22 13.12 -0.10
C ASN A 290 -12.21 12.05 0.37
N LEU A 291 -11.78 10.79 0.35
CA LEU A 291 -12.60 9.66 0.76
C LEU A 291 -12.36 9.33 2.23
N LEU A 292 -11.12 9.42 2.69
CA LEU A 292 -10.76 9.03 4.04
C LEU A 292 -9.54 9.81 4.54
N TYR A 293 -9.58 10.24 5.79
CA TYR A 293 -8.48 10.90 6.47
C TYR A 293 -8.16 10.23 7.79
N PHE A 294 -6.89 9.87 7.97
CA PHE A 294 -6.33 9.40 9.22
C PHE A 294 -5.46 10.50 9.81
N PRO A 295 -5.77 11.01 11.01
CA PRO A 295 -4.93 12.00 11.65
C PRO A 295 -3.64 11.31 12.07
N GLY A 296 -2.54 11.50 11.35
CA GLY A 296 -1.27 10.81 11.61
C GLY A 296 -0.75 9.93 10.47
N ASP A 297 0.49 9.46 10.65
CA ASP A 297 1.25 8.74 9.64
C ASP A 297 0.98 7.24 9.74
N LEU A 298 0.09 6.73 8.89
CA LEU A 298 -0.26 5.31 8.88
C LEU A 298 0.90 4.40 8.50
N TYR A 299 1.87 4.91 7.72
CA TYR A 299 3.06 4.13 7.44
C TYR A 299 3.82 3.79 8.73
N LYS A 300 3.94 4.73 9.68
CA LYS A 300 4.55 4.43 10.99
C LYS A 300 3.76 3.39 11.79
N ALA A 301 2.43 3.40 11.68
CA ALA A 301 1.58 2.43 12.35
C ALA A 301 1.64 1.02 11.76
N PHE A 302 1.79 0.89 10.44
CA PHE A 302 1.68 -0.37 9.71
C PHE A 302 2.98 -0.87 9.05
N SER A 303 4.09 -0.13 9.20
CA SER A 303 5.42 -0.52 8.70
C SER A 303 6.07 -1.65 9.49
N ASN A 304 5.52 -2.01 10.65
CA ASN A 304 5.97 -3.16 11.42
C ASN A 304 4.76 -4.06 11.78
N PRO A 305 4.75 -5.33 11.34
CA PRO A 305 5.72 -5.93 10.42
C PRO A 305 5.76 -5.22 9.07
N GLY A 306 6.94 -5.25 8.44
CA GLY A 306 7.12 -4.75 7.08
C GLY A 306 6.13 -5.39 6.11
N TYR A 307 5.93 -4.79 4.94
CA TYR A 307 5.05 -5.32 3.91
C TYR A 307 5.67 -5.06 2.54
N SER A 308 5.75 -6.11 1.71
CA SER A 308 6.43 -6.04 0.41
C SER A 308 5.51 -5.77 -0.79
N GLY A 309 4.18 -5.84 -0.60
CA GLY A 309 3.22 -5.60 -1.68
C GLY A 309 2.80 -4.14 -1.86
N ASP A 310 1.84 -3.90 -2.76
CA ASP A 310 1.28 -2.57 -3.02
C ASP A 310 0.59 -2.01 -1.78
N THR A 311 0.93 -0.77 -1.40
CA THR A 311 0.36 -0.12 -0.22
C THR A 311 -1.13 0.21 -0.38
N LEU A 312 -1.62 0.29 -1.61
CA LEU A 312 -3.02 0.55 -1.93
C LEU A 312 -3.43 -0.36 -3.10
N ALA A 313 -4.46 -1.18 -2.89
CA ALA A 313 -5.09 -1.99 -3.93
C ALA A 313 -6.60 -1.77 -3.91
N TRP A 314 -7.20 -1.62 -5.09
CA TRP A 314 -8.65 -1.63 -5.25
C TRP A 314 -9.20 -3.02 -4.96
N SER A 315 -10.40 -3.08 -4.40
CA SER A 315 -11.20 -4.29 -4.53
C SER A 315 -11.63 -4.45 -5.99
N PRO A 316 -11.66 -5.69 -6.54
CA PRO A 316 -12.03 -5.90 -7.93
C PRO A 316 -13.45 -5.42 -8.27
N ASP A 317 -14.35 -5.46 -7.28
CA ASP A 317 -15.72 -4.97 -7.39
C ASP A 317 -15.85 -3.44 -7.23
N GLY A 318 -14.76 -2.73 -6.90
CA GLY A 318 -14.75 -1.28 -6.70
C GLY A 318 -15.41 -0.80 -5.40
N GLU A 319 -15.84 -1.73 -4.53
CA GLU A 319 -16.52 -1.46 -3.26
C GLU A 319 -15.57 -0.98 -2.15
N GLY A 320 -14.25 -1.02 -2.35
CA GLY A 320 -13.30 -0.59 -1.33
C GLY A 320 -11.83 -0.72 -1.73
N TRP A 321 -10.97 -0.68 -0.71
CA TRP A 321 -9.53 -0.79 -0.87
C TRP A 321 -8.89 -1.60 0.23
N LEU A 322 -7.90 -2.42 -0.15
CA LEU A 322 -6.94 -3.00 0.77
C LEU A 322 -5.74 -2.05 0.91
N ILE A 323 -5.48 -1.60 2.14
CA ILE A 323 -4.37 -0.70 2.46
C ILE A 323 -3.31 -1.47 3.26
N HIS A 324 -2.04 -1.31 2.88
CA HIS A 324 -0.87 -1.98 3.47
C HIS A 324 -1.01 -3.50 3.60
N GLY A 325 -1.79 -4.14 2.70
CA GLY A 325 -2.11 -5.56 2.79
C GLY A 325 -2.70 -5.97 4.13
N ALA A 326 -3.36 -5.04 4.85
CA ALA A 326 -3.78 -5.24 6.24
C ALA A 326 -5.23 -4.82 6.47
N ILE A 327 -5.60 -3.61 6.10
CA ILE A 327 -6.91 -3.03 6.47
C ILE A 327 -7.77 -2.84 5.23
N PHE A 328 -9.05 -3.16 5.35
CA PHE A 328 -10.01 -2.92 4.29
C PHE A 328 -10.89 -1.74 4.60
N VAL A 329 -10.93 -0.79 3.67
CA VAL A 329 -11.79 0.38 3.72
C VAL A 329 -12.96 0.18 2.79
N ASP A 330 -14.18 0.23 3.35
CA ASP A 330 -15.42 0.24 2.58
C ASP A 330 -15.64 1.64 1.97
N ARG A 331 -15.80 1.68 0.65
CA ARG A 331 -15.93 2.92 -0.12
C ARG A 331 -17.19 3.69 0.22
N LYS A 332 -18.31 3.00 0.36
CA LYS A 332 -19.63 3.61 0.59
C LYS A 332 -19.68 4.29 1.96
N ARG A 333 -19.15 3.61 2.98
CA ARG A 333 -19.18 4.05 4.38
C ARG A 333 -17.99 4.91 4.76
N LYS A 334 -16.90 4.86 3.99
CA LYS A 334 -15.64 5.56 4.26
C LYS A 334 -15.07 5.17 5.63
N GLN A 335 -15.14 3.87 5.95
CA GLN A 335 -14.70 3.33 7.23
C GLN A 335 -13.94 2.03 7.03
N VAL A 336 -13.05 1.72 7.98
CA VAL A 336 -12.42 0.40 8.03
C VAL A 336 -13.48 -0.61 8.47
N THR A 337 -13.61 -1.73 7.77
CA THR A 337 -14.60 -2.79 8.13
C THR A 337 -13.94 -4.01 8.72
N TRP A 338 -12.73 -4.33 8.28
CA TRP A 338 -11.92 -5.40 8.85
C TRP A 338 -10.44 -5.12 8.70
N ALA A 339 -9.65 -5.84 9.50
CA ALA A 339 -8.20 -5.85 9.40
C ALA A 339 -7.63 -7.25 9.58
N LEU A 340 -6.60 -7.56 8.81
CA LEU A 340 -5.77 -8.73 9.02
C LEU A 340 -4.93 -8.56 10.27
N LYS A 341 -5.08 -9.51 11.20
CA LYS A 341 -4.22 -9.62 12.36
C LYS A 341 -2.89 -10.24 11.91
N PRO A 342 -1.75 -9.57 12.13
CA PRO A 342 -0.46 -10.18 11.86
C PRO A 342 -0.29 -11.44 12.72
N VAL A 343 0.21 -12.53 12.11
CA VAL A 343 0.63 -13.72 12.86
C VAL A 343 1.70 -13.29 13.88
N PRO A 344 1.65 -13.78 15.14
CA PRO A 344 2.64 -13.43 16.14
C PRO A 344 4.08 -13.65 15.66
N ASN A 345 4.99 -12.76 16.09
CA ASN A 345 6.41 -12.76 15.74
C ASN A 345 6.75 -12.54 14.26
N VAL A 346 5.78 -12.24 13.40
CA VAL A 346 6.08 -11.78 12.04
C VAL A 346 6.73 -10.40 12.10
N PHE A 347 7.84 -10.22 11.38
CA PHE A 347 8.51 -8.92 11.18
C PHE A 347 8.46 -8.43 9.73
N SER A 348 8.08 -9.28 8.78
CA SER A 348 7.80 -8.89 7.39
C SER A 348 6.71 -9.77 6.77
N ARG A 349 5.69 -9.14 6.19
CA ARG A 349 4.56 -9.75 5.49
C ARG A 349 4.81 -9.76 3.98
N ALA A 350 4.51 -10.89 3.36
CA ALA A 350 4.49 -11.00 1.91
C ALA A 350 3.34 -10.20 1.28
N GLN A 351 3.41 -9.99 -0.04
CA GLN A 351 2.32 -9.40 -0.81
C GLN A 351 1.01 -10.18 -0.61
N VAL A 352 -0.07 -9.45 -0.38
CA VAL A 352 -1.43 -9.99 -0.29
C VAL A 352 -2.20 -9.55 -1.53
N PHE A 353 -2.79 -10.51 -2.24
CA PHE A 353 -3.69 -10.24 -3.35
C PHE A 353 -5.13 -10.25 -2.84
N LEU A 354 -5.87 -9.18 -3.11
CA LEU A 354 -7.29 -9.11 -2.84
C LEU A 354 -8.05 -9.59 -4.07
N THR A 355 -8.94 -10.56 -3.87
CA THR A 355 -9.95 -10.95 -4.88
C THR A 355 -11.32 -10.49 -4.42
N GLY A 356 -12.38 -10.84 -5.16
CA GLY A 356 -13.74 -10.65 -4.66
C GLY A 356 -13.91 -11.31 -3.29
N ASP A 357 -13.90 -12.63 -3.24
CA ASP A 357 -14.31 -13.39 -2.05
C ASP A 357 -13.17 -13.80 -1.11
N SER A 358 -11.93 -13.59 -1.49
CA SER A 358 -10.78 -14.16 -0.80
C SER A 358 -9.56 -13.27 -0.85
N LEU A 359 -8.60 -13.57 0.02
CA LEU A 359 -7.23 -13.10 -0.05
C LEU A 359 -6.35 -14.23 -0.57
N ILE A 360 -5.28 -13.89 -1.28
CA ILE A 360 -4.19 -14.82 -1.54
C ILE A 360 -2.93 -14.30 -0.87
N THR A 361 -2.31 -15.12 -0.04
CA THR A 361 -1.16 -14.73 0.78
C THR A 361 -0.17 -15.88 0.94
N GLN A 362 1.06 -15.56 1.29
CA GLN A 362 2.09 -16.55 1.58
C GLN A 362 2.03 -17.00 3.04
N THR A 363 2.22 -18.29 3.29
CA THR A 363 2.32 -18.87 4.65
C THR A 363 3.66 -18.53 5.33
N ASP A 364 4.64 -18.03 4.57
CA ASP A 364 5.99 -17.72 5.05
C ASP A 364 6.26 -16.23 5.20
N SER A 365 5.43 -15.56 5.99
CA SER A 365 5.85 -14.27 6.53
C SER A 365 7.09 -14.49 7.41
N ALA A 366 8.08 -13.59 7.35
CA ALA A 366 9.33 -13.75 8.07
C ALA A 366 9.08 -13.64 9.58
N MET A 367 9.44 -14.67 10.36
CA MET A 367 9.12 -14.79 11.78
C MET A 367 10.35 -14.88 12.69
N GLU A 368 10.20 -14.47 13.94
CA GLU A 368 11.18 -14.67 15.02
C GLU A 368 10.72 -15.77 16.02
N ASP A 369 11.67 -16.47 16.62
CA ASP A 369 11.42 -17.32 17.79
C ASP A 369 11.19 -16.47 19.06
N ALA A 370 10.87 -17.10 20.20
CA ALA A 370 10.65 -16.40 21.46
C ALA A 370 11.89 -15.62 21.97
N LYS A 371 13.07 -15.83 21.38
CA LYS A 371 14.33 -15.14 21.70
C LYS A 371 14.67 -14.05 20.68
N GLY A 372 13.82 -13.82 19.67
CA GLY A 372 14.05 -12.85 18.61
C GLY A 372 14.94 -13.35 17.47
N ASN A 373 15.25 -14.65 17.40
CA ASN A 373 16.03 -15.21 16.29
C ASN A 373 15.11 -15.48 15.10
N THR A 374 15.53 -15.09 13.90
CA THR A 374 14.81 -15.43 12.66
C THR A 374 14.65 -16.94 12.53
N LEU A 375 13.42 -17.38 12.28
CA LEU A 375 13.11 -18.77 11.97
C LEU A 375 13.43 -19.04 10.49
N TYR A 376 14.37 -19.95 10.25
CA TYR A 376 14.76 -20.43 8.92
C TYR A 376 14.08 -21.78 8.58
N ASP A 377 14.16 -22.22 7.32
CA ASP A 377 13.70 -23.54 6.84
C ASP A 377 12.19 -23.81 6.90
N ARG A 378 11.36 -22.78 6.65
CA ARG A 378 9.91 -22.96 6.49
C ARG A 378 9.57 -23.55 5.11
N LYS A 379 8.37 -24.12 4.99
CA LYS A 379 7.80 -24.63 3.73
C LYS A 379 6.77 -23.61 3.24
N PRO A 380 7.19 -22.54 2.55
CA PRO A 380 6.30 -21.49 2.10
C PRO A 380 5.30 -22.03 1.07
N PHE A 381 4.02 -21.68 1.24
CA PHE A 381 2.97 -21.90 0.26
C PHE A 381 2.29 -20.58 -0.07
N LEU A 382 1.86 -20.40 -1.31
CA LEU A 382 0.84 -19.41 -1.67
C LEU A 382 -0.53 -20.07 -1.52
N VAL A 383 -1.40 -19.50 -0.67
CA VAL A 383 -2.70 -20.09 -0.31
C VAL A 383 -3.83 -19.08 -0.42
N THR A 384 -5.04 -19.59 -0.65
CA THR A 384 -6.27 -18.80 -0.57
C THR A 384 -6.82 -18.76 0.85
N VAL A 385 -7.18 -17.57 1.33
CA VAL A 385 -7.82 -17.32 2.62
C VAL A 385 -9.18 -16.69 2.36
N PRO A 386 -10.29 -17.42 2.56
CA PRO A 386 -11.63 -16.89 2.34
C PRO A 386 -11.91 -15.67 3.22
N LEU A 387 -12.53 -14.64 2.66
CA LEU A 387 -13.06 -13.53 3.44
C LEU A 387 -14.42 -13.93 4.04
N PRO A 388 -14.71 -13.59 5.31
CA PRO A 388 -16.00 -13.87 5.94
C PRO A 388 -17.10 -12.92 5.42
N ARG A 389 -17.39 -12.96 4.12
CA ARG A 389 -18.27 -12.00 3.43
C ARG A 389 -19.67 -11.93 4.05
N GLU A 390 -20.24 -13.06 4.42
CA GLU A 390 -21.57 -13.10 5.04
C GLU A 390 -21.56 -12.37 6.40
N GLU A 391 -20.56 -12.64 7.25
CA GLU A 391 -20.43 -11.98 8.55
C GLU A 391 -20.19 -10.46 8.39
N ILE A 392 -19.37 -10.07 7.41
CA ILE A 392 -19.14 -8.66 7.03
C ILE A 392 -20.47 -8.01 6.66
N GLN A 393 -21.22 -8.60 5.73
CA GLN A 393 -22.46 -8.04 5.23
C GLN A 393 -23.54 -7.96 6.30
N GLN A 394 -23.70 -8.99 7.13
CA GLN A 394 -24.67 -9.00 8.22
C GLN A 394 -24.36 -7.90 9.25
N SER A 395 -23.10 -7.76 9.64
CA SER A 395 -22.66 -6.74 10.61
C SER A 395 -22.83 -5.33 10.05
N LEU A 396 -22.50 -5.11 8.77
CA LEU A 396 -22.70 -3.83 8.09
C LEU A 396 -24.19 -3.49 7.90
N ALA A 397 -25.04 -4.47 7.60
CA ALA A 397 -26.48 -4.27 7.51
C ALA A 397 -27.09 -3.93 8.88
N ALA A 398 -26.61 -4.56 9.96
CA ALA A 398 -27.01 -4.24 11.32
C ALA A 398 -26.58 -2.82 11.72
N TYR A 399 -25.36 -2.42 11.36
CA TYR A 399 -24.86 -1.06 11.56
C TYR A 399 -25.70 -0.02 10.80
N ASP A 400 -25.95 -0.23 9.51
CA ASP A 400 -26.73 0.68 8.66
C ASP A 400 -28.19 0.82 9.13
N SER A 401 -28.79 -0.28 9.59
CA SER A 401 -30.16 -0.32 10.10
C SER A 401 -30.31 0.18 11.52
N LYS A 402 -29.19 0.53 12.20
CA LYS A 402 -29.16 0.92 13.62
C LYS A 402 -29.81 -0.13 14.52
N SER A 403 -29.45 -1.39 14.28
CA SER A 403 -29.85 -2.53 15.13
C SER A 403 -29.37 -2.34 16.57
N GLU A 404 -29.94 -3.11 17.50
CA GLU A 404 -29.60 -3.00 18.92
C GLU A 404 -28.11 -3.27 19.18
N ALA A 405 -27.42 -2.28 19.75
CA ALA A 405 -25.99 -2.28 19.94
C ALA A 405 -25.63 -1.64 21.29
N TYR A 406 -24.49 -2.04 21.85
CA TYR A 406 -23.86 -1.27 22.93
C TYR A 406 -23.26 0.03 22.39
N LEU A 407 -22.61 -0.04 21.23
CA LEU A 407 -21.99 1.09 20.54
C LEU A 407 -22.51 1.14 19.10
N GLY A 408 -23.11 2.26 18.70
CA GLY A 408 -23.70 2.46 17.38
C GLY A 408 -23.36 3.80 16.72
N VAL A 409 -23.83 3.99 15.49
CA VAL A 409 -23.56 5.16 14.64
C VAL A 409 -23.92 6.47 15.36
N GLY A 410 -22.96 7.39 15.45
CA GLY A 410 -23.21 8.77 15.90
C GLY A 410 -23.56 8.93 17.39
N GLN A 411 -23.28 7.90 18.20
CA GLN A 411 -23.55 7.92 19.63
C GLN A 411 -22.64 8.92 20.37
N GLN A 412 -23.15 9.53 21.44
CA GLN A 412 -22.31 10.27 22.38
C GLN A 412 -21.66 9.30 23.36
N VAL A 413 -20.38 9.50 23.62
CA VAL A 413 -19.58 8.64 24.50
C VAL A 413 -18.79 9.48 25.50
N SER A 414 -18.44 8.89 26.64
CA SER A 414 -17.54 9.53 27.61
C SER A 414 -16.11 9.05 27.41
N LEU A 415 -15.14 9.87 27.81
CA LEU A 415 -13.72 9.57 27.74
C LEU A 415 -13.11 9.60 29.13
N GLU A 416 -12.48 8.49 29.53
CA GLU A 416 -11.70 8.37 30.76
C GLU A 416 -10.24 8.12 30.43
N VAL A 417 -9.36 9.04 30.84
CA VAL A 417 -7.91 8.90 30.66
C VAL A 417 -7.22 8.84 32.01
N ASN A 418 -6.58 7.70 32.27
CA ASN A 418 -5.82 7.42 33.48
C ASN A 418 -4.34 7.33 33.13
N VAL A 419 -3.55 8.20 33.74
CA VAL A 419 -2.09 8.24 33.61
C VAL A 419 -1.49 7.75 34.91
N GLY A 420 -0.85 6.59 34.86
CA GLY A 420 -0.09 5.99 35.95
C GLY A 420 1.30 6.60 36.07
N GLU A 421 2.29 5.76 36.38
CA GLU A 421 3.68 6.19 36.51
C GLU A 421 4.23 6.70 35.17
N ILE A 422 4.89 7.86 35.20
CA ILE A 422 5.60 8.43 34.05
C ILE A 422 7.04 8.74 34.44
N LYS A 423 8.00 8.59 33.51
CA LYS A 423 9.42 8.85 33.78
C LYS A 423 9.74 10.35 33.81
N PHE A 424 9.10 11.13 32.94
CA PHE A 424 9.38 12.56 32.76
C PHE A 424 8.10 13.36 32.51
N GLY A 425 8.10 14.64 32.90
CA GLY A 425 6.97 15.56 32.71
C GLY A 425 5.92 15.48 33.82
N LYS A 426 4.72 16.04 33.56
CA LYS A 426 3.60 16.05 34.50
C LYS A 426 2.47 15.13 34.03
N PRO A 427 1.88 14.29 34.91
CA PRO A 427 0.76 13.41 34.54
C PRO A 427 -0.43 14.14 33.92
N ASP A 428 -0.78 15.32 34.41
CA ASP A 428 -1.91 16.11 33.90
C ASP A 428 -1.70 16.60 32.45
N GLU A 429 -0.46 16.95 32.09
CA GLU A 429 -0.11 17.37 30.72
C GLU A 429 -0.23 16.18 29.76
N VAL A 430 0.28 15.01 30.17
CA VAL A 430 0.14 13.76 29.41
C VAL A 430 -1.33 13.39 29.24
N LYS A 431 -2.12 13.48 30.32
CA LYS A 431 -3.55 13.22 30.31
C LYS A 431 -4.28 14.13 29.33
N SER A 432 -3.98 15.44 29.33
CA SER A 432 -4.57 16.40 28.40
C SER A 432 -4.26 16.04 26.94
N ILE A 433 -2.99 15.75 26.62
CA ILE A 433 -2.58 15.41 25.25
C ILE A 433 -3.26 14.13 24.78
N LEU A 434 -3.28 13.07 25.61
CA LEU A 434 -3.95 11.82 25.26
C LEU A 434 -5.46 12.02 25.10
N SER A 435 -6.07 12.87 25.92
CA SER A 435 -7.50 13.20 25.81
C SER A 435 -7.80 13.88 24.47
N ASP A 436 -6.98 14.85 24.05
CA ASP A 436 -7.13 15.54 22.78
C ASP A 436 -6.94 14.58 21.59
N VAL A 437 -5.88 13.77 21.62
CA VAL A 437 -5.59 12.76 20.58
C VAL A 437 -6.79 11.84 20.35
N ILE A 438 -7.39 11.37 21.44
CA ILE A 438 -8.44 10.35 21.38
C ILE A 438 -9.78 10.98 21.07
N THR A 439 -10.06 12.18 21.57
CA THR A 439 -11.25 12.94 21.19
C THR A 439 -11.27 13.18 19.68
N GLN A 440 -10.14 13.59 19.09
CA GLN A 440 -10.05 13.75 17.63
C GLN A 440 -10.23 12.41 16.90
N ARG A 441 -9.64 11.32 17.41
CA ARG A 441 -9.78 9.98 16.83
C ARG A 441 -11.21 9.44 16.88
N LEU A 442 -11.94 9.67 17.97
CA LEU A 442 -13.35 9.26 18.10
C LEU A 442 -14.24 10.10 17.18
N LYS A 443 -13.95 11.39 17.06
CA LYS A 443 -14.65 12.29 16.13
C LYS A 443 -14.53 11.85 14.67
N THR A 444 -13.38 11.30 14.25
CA THR A 444 -13.24 10.78 12.86
C THR A 444 -14.10 9.54 12.59
N GLU A 445 -14.60 8.85 13.61
CA GLU A 445 -15.58 7.75 13.49
C GLU A 445 -17.02 8.22 13.70
N GLY A 446 -17.23 9.53 13.82
CA GLY A 446 -18.54 10.12 14.02
C GLY A 446 -19.03 10.16 15.46
N PHE A 447 -18.19 9.87 16.46
CA PHE A 447 -18.57 10.02 17.87
C PHE A 447 -18.36 11.44 18.38
N GLU A 448 -19.21 11.86 19.31
CA GLU A 448 -19.04 13.09 20.09
C GLU A 448 -18.71 12.72 21.54
N VAL A 449 -17.64 13.31 22.09
CA VAL A 449 -17.24 13.08 23.48
C VAL A 449 -18.01 14.03 24.39
N ALA A 450 -18.81 13.47 25.30
CA ALA A 450 -19.62 14.19 26.28
C ALA A 450 -19.48 13.56 27.67
N ALA A 451 -19.78 14.33 28.72
CA ALA A 451 -19.79 13.81 30.09
C ALA A 451 -20.99 12.88 30.34
N ASP A 452 -20.84 11.99 31.32
CA ASP A 452 -21.91 11.15 31.89
C ASP A 452 -22.68 10.30 30.86
N GLN A 453 -21.98 9.76 29.87
CA GLN A 453 -22.56 8.87 28.86
C GLN A 453 -22.48 7.40 29.30
N PRO A 454 -23.47 6.56 28.94
CA PRO A 454 -23.52 5.16 29.37
C PRO A 454 -22.35 4.32 28.85
N ILE A 455 -21.75 4.71 27.72
CA ILE A 455 -20.59 4.04 27.14
C ILE A 455 -19.36 4.93 27.30
N VAL A 456 -18.33 4.38 27.93
CA VAL A 456 -17.07 5.06 28.23
C VAL A 456 -15.94 4.44 27.42
N PHE A 457 -15.20 5.26 26.69
CA PHE A 457 -13.88 4.89 26.18
C PHE A 457 -12.84 5.16 27.26
N LYS A 458 -12.17 4.11 27.74
CA LYS A 458 -11.17 4.18 28.80
C LYS A 458 -9.77 3.96 28.24
N ILE A 459 -8.82 4.73 28.74
CA ILE A 459 -7.39 4.60 28.47
C ILE A 459 -6.63 4.51 29.77
N GLU A 460 -5.83 3.46 29.92
CA GLU A 460 -4.83 3.35 30.97
C GLU A 460 -3.44 3.47 30.35
N TYR A 461 -2.63 4.42 30.81
CA TYR A 461 -1.29 4.70 30.28
C TYR A 461 -0.25 4.69 31.39
N GLN A 462 0.88 4.02 31.15
CA GLN A 462 2.04 4.06 32.05
C GLN A 462 3.35 3.93 31.27
N GLU A 463 4.42 4.45 31.86
CA GLU A 463 5.79 4.37 31.32
C GLU A 463 6.67 3.46 32.16
N GLN A 464 7.68 2.88 31.52
CA GLN A 464 8.70 2.06 32.18
C GLN A 464 10.05 2.20 31.46
N ALA A 465 11.08 1.55 31.99
CA ALA A 465 12.37 1.46 31.31
C ALA A 465 12.22 0.74 29.96
N GLY A 466 12.72 1.38 28.90
CA GLY A 466 12.77 0.82 27.55
C GLY A 466 14.12 0.19 27.23
N ASN A 467 14.35 -0.10 25.96
CA ASN A 467 15.61 -0.66 25.49
C ASN A 467 16.79 0.30 25.72
N THR A 468 17.96 -0.27 25.95
CA THR A 468 19.24 0.43 25.88
C THR A 468 19.71 0.46 24.42
N LEU A 469 19.70 1.65 23.80
CA LEU A 469 20.07 1.82 22.40
C LEU A 469 21.50 2.37 22.27
N GLN A 470 22.21 1.95 21.23
CA GLN A 470 23.51 2.51 20.86
C GLN A 470 23.34 3.85 20.18
N LEU A 471 24.09 4.86 20.64
CA LEU A 471 24.12 6.16 19.99
C LEU A 471 25.00 6.09 18.74
N ALA A 472 24.47 6.63 17.64
CA ALA A 472 25.19 6.74 16.38
C ALA A 472 25.10 8.17 15.85
N LYS A 473 26.18 8.64 15.23
CA LYS A 473 26.20 9.91 14.51
C LYS A 473 26.05 9.67 13.02
N ASN A 474 25.30 10.54 12.35
CA ASN A 474 25.23 10.56 10.91
C ASN A 474 26.54 11.13 10.34
N VAL A 475 27.15 10.37 9.45
CA VAL A 475 28.30 10.76 8.62
C VAL A 475 27.87 10.65 7.15
N LYS A 476 28.66 11.23 6.24
CA LYS A 476 28.41 11.07 4.82
C LYS A 476 28.45 9.57 4.45
N PRO A 477 27.39 9.03 3.82
CA PRO A 477 27.39 7.64 3.37
C PRO A 477 28.59 7.33 2.48
N SER A 478 29.14 6.13 2.64
CA SER A 478 30.22 5.59 1.80
C SER A 478 29.87 4.17 1.36
N VAL A 479 30.63 3.61 0.42
CA VAL A 479 30.45 2.21 0.02
C VAL A 479 30.62 1.25 1.20
N GLN A 480 31.52 1.57 2.14
CA GLN A 480 31.77 0.78 3.34
C GLN A 480 30.80 1.07 4.49
N ASN A 481 30.14 2.23 4.49
CA ASN A 481 29.08 2.59 5.43
C ASN A 481 27.90 3.20 4.66
N PRO A 482 27.06 2.36 4.02
CA PRO A 482 25.99 2.83 3.14
C PRO A 482 24.93 3.63 3.88
N LEU A 483 24.72 3.34 5.17
CA LEU A 483 23.77 4.05 6.02
C LEU A 483 24.34 5.36 6.58
N GLY A 484 25.66 5.58 6.44
CA GLY A 484 26.33 6.75 6.99
C GLY A 484 26.15 6.86 8.50
N ARG A 485 26.18 5.75 9.24
CA ARG A 485 26.01 5.77 10.71
C ARG A 485 27.26 5.24 11.39
N VAL A 486 27.83 6.00 12.31
CA VAL A 486 29.01 5.58 13.09
C VAL A 486 28.63 5.58 14.57
N ALA A 487 28.78 4.43 15.21
CA ALA A 487 28.53 4.29 16.65
C ALA A 487 29.46 5.19 17.45
N THR A 488 28.95 5.85 18.48
CA THR A 488 29.75 6.70 19.38
C THR A 488 30.39 5.91 20.53
N GLY A 489 30.00 4.63 20.70
CA GLY A 489 30.36 3.80 21.84
C GLY A 489 29.55 4.12 23.11
N GLN A 490 28.65 5.10 23.05
CA GLN A 490 27.75 5.45 24.15
C GLN A 490 26.39 4.79 23.96
N THR A 491 25.72 4.52 25.07
CA THR A 491 24.36 3.97 25.09
C THR A 491 23.40 4.92 25.78
N LEU A 492 22.11 4.74 25.49
CA LEU A 492 21.02 5.50 26.09
C LEU A 492 19.88 4.54 26.47
N GLU A 493 19.50 4.49 27.76
CA GLU A 493 18.26 3.83 28.17
C GLU A 493 17.07 4.68 27.72
N THR A 494 16.18 4.09 26.93
CA THR A 494 14.98 4.76 26.42
C THR A 494 13.81 4.59 27.38
N THR A 495 12.67 5.20 27.03
CA THR A 495 11.40 4.99 27.73
C THR A 495 10.52 4.08 26.89
N ALA A 496 9.92 3.09 27.52
CA ALA A 496 8.84 2.29 26.95
C ALA A 496 7.51 2.71 27.57
N ALA A 497 6.42 2.49 26.86
CA ALA A 497 5.07 2.76 27.32
C ALA A 497 4.17 1.55 27.16
N LEU A 498 3.25 1.36 28.10
CA LEU A 498 2.12 0.44 27.98
C LEU A 498 0.84 1.24 28.02
N PHE A 499 -0.10 0.87 27.16
CA PHE A 499 -1.46 1.35 27.29
C PHE A 499 -2.49 0.25 27.06
N GLU A 500 -3.63 0.39 27.73
CA GLU A 500 -4.83 -0.40 27.53
C GLU A 500 -5.95 0.54 27.07
N LEU A 501 -6.54 0.22 25.91
CA LEU A 501 -7.73 0.89 25.39
C LEU A 501 -8.93 0.01 25.68
N SER A 502 -10.06 0.58 26.08
CA SER A 502 -11.26 -0.21 26.35
C SER A 502 -12.56 0.53 26.07
N TRP A 503 -13.57 -0.19 25.59
CA TRP A 503 -14.97 0.24 25.65
C TRP A 503 -15.63 -0.39 26.87
N ILE A 504 -16.27 0.42 27.71
CA ILE A 504 -16.92 -0.01 28.95
C ILE A 504 -18.37 0.44 28.93
N ASP A 505 -19.28 -0.49 29.24
CA ASP A 505 -20.65 -0.16 29.61
C ASP A 505 -20.68 0.22 31.09
N GLN A 506 -20.96 1.49 31.38
CA GLN A 506 -20.90 2.04 32.73
C GLN A 506 -22.00 1.50 33.64
N GLU A 507 -23.16 1.13 33.11
CA GLU A 507 -24.27 0.62 33.91
C GLU A 507 -23.95 -0.79 34.44
N SER A 508 -23.47 -1.66 33.56
CA SER A 508 -23.12 -3.04 33.93
C SER A 508 -21.67 -3.23 34.40
N GLN A 509 -20.83 -2.20 34.26
CA GLN A 509 -19.37 -2.27 34.44
C GLN A 509 -18.70 -3.33 33.55
N LYS A 510 -19.34 -3.70 32.43
CA LYS A 510 -18.83 -4.70 31.50
C LYS A 510 -17.82 -4.06 30.54
N THR A 511 -16.63 -4.64 30.45
CA THR A 511 -15.70 -4.37 29.35
C THR A 511 -16.24 -5.00 28.07
N LEU A 512 -16.60 -4.17 27.10
CA LEU A 512 -17.16 -4.57 25.80
C LEU A 512 -16.05 -4.94 24.80
N TRP A 513 -14.91 -4.26 24.89
CA TRP A 513 -13.72 -4.50 24.08
C TRP A 513 -12.50 -3.96 24.84
N SER A 514 -11.36 -4.62 24.70
CA SER A 514 -10.08 -4.11 25.20
C SER A 514 -8.93 -4.49 24.27
N LYS A 515 -7.92 -3.62 24.18
CA LYS A 515 -6.65 -3.88 23.50
C LYS A 515 -5.48 -3.33 24.30
N LYS A 516 -4.53 -4.21 24.58
CA LYS A 516 -3.25 -3.87 25.21
C LYS A 516 -2.18 -3.65 24.16
N VAL A 517 -1.43 -2.58 24.32
CA VAL A 517 -0.37 -2.21 23.40
C VAL A 517 0.87 -1.80 24.19
N ALA A 518 2.00 -2.36 23.80
CA ALA A 518 3.32 -1.97 24.29
C ALA A 518 4.09 -1.24 23.18
N ILE A 519 4.79 -0.17 23.57
CA ILE A 519 5.76 0.53 22.74
C ILE A 519 7.10 0.47 23.45
N ASN A 520 8.06 -0.17 22.79
CA ASN A 520 9.44 -0.19 23.24
C ASN A 520 10.36 0.12 22.05
N PRO A 521 10.87 1.37 21.94
CA PRO A 521 11.62 1.79 20.77
C PRO A 521 12.86 0.93 20.52
N ARG A 522 13.04 0.48 19.27
CA ARG A 522 14.28 -0.16 18.80
C ARG A 522 15.21 0.83 18.08
N VAL A 523 14.64 1.91 17.55
CA VAL A 523 15.35 3.00 16.86
C VAL A 523 14.62 4.30 17.17
N LEU A 524 15.35 5.38 17.46
CA LEU A 524 14.83 6.72 17.63
C LEU A 524 15.73 7.73 16.90
N PHE A 525 15.13 8.78 16.36
CA PHE A 525 15.85 9.90 15.77
C PHE A 525 15.76 11.10 16.70
N LEU A 526 16.83 11.34 17.45
CA LEU A 526 16.82 12.33 18.52
C LEU A 526 17.49 13.63 18.07
N ARG A 527 16.86 14.76 18.38
CA ARG A 527 17.53 16.08 18.30
C ARG A 527 18.62 16.21 19.37
N GLU A 528 18.31 15.74 20.58
CA GLU A 528 19.23 15.67 21.71
C GLU A 528 19.23 14.25 22.28
N ALA A 529 20.42 13.67 22.45
CA ALA A 529 20.59 12.29 22.91
C ALA A 529 20.47 12.17 24.45
N THR A 530 19.35 12.60 25.01
CA THR A 530 19.02 12.53 26.45
C THR A 530 17.85 11.55 26.68
N ALA A 531 17.71 11.06 27.92
CA ALA A 531 16.59 10.15 28.27
C ALA A 531 15.23 10.85 28.11
N GLU A 532 15.17 12.14 28.45
CA GLU A 532 13.98 12.98 28.24
C GLU A 532 13.70 13.19 26.74
N GLY A 533 14.72 13.48 25.93
CA GLY A 533 14.58 13.59 24.47
C GLY A 533 14.08 12.28 23.84
N ALA A 534 14.58 11.13 24.31
CA ALA A 534 14.09 9.81 23.89
C ALA A 534 12.65 9.55 24.30
N ARG A 535 12.24 9.96 25.50
CA ARG A 535 10.85 9.88 25.95
C ARG A 535 9.94 10.75 25.10
N THR A 536 10.34 11.98 24.80
CA THR A 536 9.57 12.91 23.96
C THR A 536 9.32 12.34 22.57
N GLU A 537 10.38 11.88 21.89
CA GLU A 537 10.24 11.26 20.56
C GLU A 537 9.38 9.98 20.61
N MET A 538 9.52 9.15 21.65
CA MET A 538 8.66 7.98 21.85
C MET A 538 7.18 8.39 22.02
N PHE A 539 6.91 9.39 22.86
CA PHE A 539 5.55 9.85 23.15
C PHE A 539 4.90 10.51 21.93
N GLU A 540 5.64 11.27 21.12
CA GLU A 540 5.14 11.80 19.84
C GLU A 540 4.78 10.68 18.85
N ASN A 541 5.63 9.66 18.73
CA ASN A 541 5.35 8.50 17.88
C ASN A 541 4.14 7.69 18.40
N LEU A 542 3.98 7.55 19.72
CA LEU A 542 2.81 6.94 20.35
C LEU A 542 1.51 7.65 19.94
N GLN A 543 1.48 8.98 19.97
CA GLN A 543 0.28 9.72 19.55
C GLN A 543 -0.10 9.40 18.10
N GLY A 544 0.89 9.28 17.20
CA GLY A 544 0.66 8.83 15.83
C GLY A 544 0.05 7.43 15.76
N ARG A 545 0.55 6.50 16.58
CA ARG A 545 0.04 5.12 16.66
C ARG A 545 -1.39 5.07 17.20
N LEU A 546 -1.71 5.79 18.26
CA LEU A 546 -3.06 5.82 18.86
C LEU A 546 -4.11 6.31 17.86
N ARG A 547 -3.76 7.30 17.04
CA ARG A 547 -4.67 7.80 16.00
C ARG A 547 -4.87 6.82 14.84
N ALA A 548 -3.95 5.88 14.66
CA ALA A 548 -4.02 4.84 13.66
C ALA A 548 -4.66 3.54 14.18
N GLU A 549 -4.93 3.46 15.49
CA GLU A 549 -5.40 2.24 16.13
C GLU A 549 -6.84 1.91 15.67
N LEU A 550 -7.08 0.61 15.47
CA LEU A 550 -8.38 0.08 15.08
C LEU A 550 -9.24 -0.09 16.32
N ILE A 551 -10.01 0.94 16.62
CA ILE A 551 -10.97 0.98 17.73
C ILE A 551 -12.34 0.63 17.14
N PRO A 552 -13.08 -0.35 17.70
CA PRO A 552 -14.44 -0.65 17.27
C PRO A 552 -15.34 0.59 17.36
N TYR A 553 -16.05 0.90 16.28
CA TYR A 553 -17.11 1.91 16.22
C TYR A 553 -18.52 1.29 16.22
N PHE A 554 -18.63 -0.02 16.11
CA PHE A 554 -19.88 -0.75 16.24
C PHE A 554 -19.68 -1.98 17.11
N ILE A 555 -20.48 -2.12 18.17
CA ILE A 555 -20.48 -3.28 19.06
C ILE A 555 -21.93 -3.74 19.22
N PRO A 556 -22.38 -4.76 18.46
CA PRO A 556 -23.75 -5.27 18.52
C PRO A 556 -24.03 -5.94 19.87
N LYS A 557 -25.31 -6.00 20.27
CA LYS A 557 -25.74 -6.86 21.39
C LYS A 557 -25.99 -8.30 20.96
N ASP A 558 -26.32 -8.52 19.69
CA ASP A 558 -26.40 -9.85 19.08
C ASP A 558 -24.99 -10.42 18.91
N ASP A 559 -24.73 -11.53 19.59
CA ASP A 559 -23.45 -12.23 19.63
C ASP A 559 -23.11 -12.98 18.32
N LYS A 560 -24.08 -13.08 17.41
CA LYS A 560 -23.84 -13.62 16.04
C LYS A 560 -23.22 -12.59 15.11
N LEU A 561 -23.37 -11.30 15.42
CA LEU A 561 -22.82 -10.21 14.62
C LEU A 561 -21.39 -9.88 15.08
N LYS A 562 -20.55 -9.43 14.15
CA LYS A 562 -19.20 -8.97 14.47
C LYS A 562 -19.21 -7.49 14.84
N MET A 563 -18.29 -7.11 15.72
CA MET A 563 -17.93 -5.70 15.90
C MET A 563 -17.30 -5.12 14.62
N LEU A 564 -17.35 -3.81 14.42
CA LEU A 564 -16.70 -3.16 13.29
C LEU A 564 -15.72 -2.08 13.76
N PRO A 565 -14.48 -2.01 13.21
CA PRO A 565 -13.88 -3.09 12.43
C PRO A 565 -13.63 -4.33 13.30
N PHE A 566 -13.63 -5.52 12.70
CA PHE A 566 -13.15 -6.75 13.36
C PHE A 566 -11.81 -7.21 12.78
N GLU A 567 -11.11 -8.06 13.53
CA GLU A 567 -9.85 -8.65 13.10
C GLU A 567 -10.11 -10.01 12.43
N ILE A 568 -9.50 -10.25 11.27
CA ILE A 568 -9.43 -11.54 10.58
C ILE A 568 -8.08 -12.15 10.90
N GLU A 569 -8.09 -13.36 11.46
CA GLU A 569 -6.87 -14.14 11.68
C GLU A 569 -6.54 -14.93 10.42
N LEU A 570 -5.26 -14.94 10.04
CA LEU A 570 -4.79 -15.86 9.01
C LEU A 570 -4.78 -17.29 9.59
N PRO A 571 -5.13 -18.32 8.80
CA PRO A 571 -5.00 -19.70 9.24
C PRO A 571 -3.53 -20.03 9.58
N ASP A 572 -3.34 -20.88 10.59
CA ASP A 572 -2.02 -21.32 11.10
C ASP A 572 -1.13 -22.00 10.05
#